data_AF-A0A2J8UIA8-F1
#
_entry.id   AF-A0A2J8UIA8-F1
#
_cell.length_a   1.000
_cell.length_b   1.000
_cell.length_c   1.000
_cell.angle_alpha   90.00
_cell.angle_beta   90.00
_cell.angle_gamma   90.00
#
_symmetry.space_group_name_H-M   'P 1'
#
loop_
_entity.id
_entity.type
_entity.pdbx_description
1 polymer ?
#
loop_
_entity_poly.entity_id
_entity_poly.type
_entity_poly.pdbx_seq_one_letter_code
_entity_poly.pdbx_strand_id
1 'polypeptide(L)'
;MSLTSAYQHKLAEKLTILNDRGQGVLIRMYNIKKTCSDPKSKPPFLLEKSMEPSVKYINKKFPNIDVRNSTQHLGPVHREKAEIIRFLTNYYQSFVDVMEFRDHVYELLNTIDACQCHFDINLNFDFTRSYLDLIVTYTSVILLLSRIEDRRILIGMYNCAHEMLHGHGDPSFARLGQMVLEYDHPLKKLTEEFGPHTKAVSGALLSLHFLFVRRNQGAEQWRSAQLLSLISNPPAMINPANSDTMACEYLSVEVMERWIIIGFLLCHGCLNSNSQCQKLWKLCLQGSLYITLIREDVLQVHKVTEDLFSSLKGYGKRVADIKESKEHVIANSGQFHCQRRQFLRMAVKELETVLADEPGLLGPKALFAFMALSFIRDEVTWLVRHTENVTKTKTPEDYADSSIAELLFLLEGIRSLVRRHIKVIQQYHLQYLARFDALVLSDIIQFLS
;
A
#
# COMPACT_ATOMS: atom_id res chain seq x y z
N MET A 1 5.96 6.63 -32.39
CA MET A 1 4.83 5.69 -32.28
C MET A 1 3.60 6.41 -32.78
N SER A 2 2.86 5.84 -33.74
CA SER A 2 1.57 6.42 -34.14
C SER A 2 0.59 6.30 -32.96
N LEU A 3 -0.21 7.34 -32.72
CA LEU A 3 -1.21 7.39 -31.63
C LEU A 3 -2.07 6.12 -31.56
N THR A 4 -2.34 5.48 -32.70
CA THR A 4 -3.11 4.23 -32.81
C THR A 4 -2.52 3.03 -32.06
N SER A 5 -1.19 2.93 -31.85
CA SER A 5 -0.64 1.79 -31.09
C SER A 5 -0.83 1.95 -29.58
N ALA A 6 -0.83 3.19 -29.07
CA ALA A 6 -0.97 3.47 -27.63
C ALA A 6 -2.35 3.09 -27.10
N TYR A 7 -3.41 3.31 -27.91
CA TYR A 7 -4.80 2.96 -27.55
C TYR A 7 -5.06 1.45 -27.49
N GLN A 8 -4.17 0.60 -28.03
CA GLN A 8 -4.30 -0.85 -27.98
C GLN A 8 -3.69 -1.48 -26.72
N HIS A 9 -2.97 -0.71 -25.90
CA HIS A 9 -2.27 -1.26 -24.73
C HIS A 9 -3.18 -1.56 -23.53
N LYS A 10 -4.43 -1.08 -23.55
CA LYS A 10 -5.45 -1.35 -22.50
C LYS A 10 -4.94 -1.07 -21.09
N LEU A 11 -4.27 0.07 -20.91
CA LEU A 11 -3.55 0.39 -19.67
C LEU A 11 -4.50 0.46 -18.47
N ALA A 12 -5.69 1.05 -18.63
CA ALA A 12 -6.69 1.14 -17.58
C ALA A 12 -7.16 -0.25 -17.13
N GLU A 13 -7.44 -1.14 -18.07
CA GLU A 13 -7.89 -2.50 -17.79
C GLU A 13 -6.77 -3.33 -17.15
N LYS A 14 -5.54 -3.27 -17.70
CA LYS A 14 -4.38 -3.97 -17.14
C LYS A 14 -4.10 -3.50 -15.71
N LEU A 15 -4.10 -2.18 -15.46
CA LEU A 15 -3.91 -1.63 -14.11
C LEU A 15 -5.01 -2.08 -13.16
N THR A 16 -6.27 -2.07 -13.59
CA THR A 16 -7.41 -2.48 -12.74
C THR A 16 -7.30 -3.96 -12.36
N ILE A 17 -7.08 -4.83 -13.34
CA ILE A 17 -6.99 -6.28 -13.14
C ILE A 17 -5.77 -6.63 -12.28
N LEU A 18 -4.60 -6.03 -12.56
CA LEU A 18 -3.38 -6.32 -11.81
C LEU A 18 -3.42 -5.78 -10.39
N ASN A 19 -4.06 -4.63 -10.13
CA ASN A 19 -4.24 -4.16 -8.77
C ASN A 19 -5.10 -5.13 -7.94
N ASP A 20 -6.24 -5.57 -8.49
CA ASP A 20 -7.11 -6.54 -7.82
C ASP A 20 -6.40 -7.89 -7.59
N ARG A 21 -5.75 -8.42 -8.62
CA ARG A 21 -4.93 -9.64 -8.53
C ARG A 21 -3.83 -9.51 -7.50
N GLY A 22 -3.13 -8.38 -7.48
CA GLY A 22 -2.05 -8.07 -6.55
C GLY A 22 -2.51 -8.08 -5.10
N GLN A 23 -3.69 -7.54 -4.80
CA GLN A 23 -4.29 -7.63 -3.45
C GLN A 23 -4.56 -9.08 -3.05
N GLY A 24 -5.13 -9.89 -3.95
CA GLY A 24 -5.34 -11.31 -3.70
C GLY A 24 -4.04 -12.09 -3.45
N VAL A 25 -2.99 -11.81 -4.22
CA VAL A 25 -1.65 -12.40 -4.01
C VAL A 25 -1.06 -11.96 -2.67
N LEU A 26 -1.15 -10.67 -2.33
CA LEU A 26 -0.65 -10.10 -1.09
C LEU A 26 -1.30 -10.74 0.15
N ILE A 27 -2.63 -10.91 0.13
CA ILE A 27 -3.38 -11.56 1.21
C ILE A 27 -2.94 -13.01 1.39
N ARG A 28 -2.72 -13.76 0.30
CA ARG A 28 -2.25 -15.16 0.39
C ARG A 28 -0.84 -15.24 0.94
N MET A 29 0.08 -14.38 0.50
CA MET A 29 1.43 -14.32 1.07
C MET A 29 1.41 -13.98 2.56
N TYR A 30 0.58 -13.03 2.97
CA TYR A 30 0.37 -12.71 4.38
C TYR A 30 -0.13 -13.93 5.17
N ASN A 31 -1.14 -14.66 4.66
CA ASN A 31 -1.67 -15.83 5.37
C ASN A 31 -0.64 -16.97 5.46
N ILE A 32 0.14 -17.22 4.40
CA ILE A 32 1.22 -18.21 4.42
C ILE A 32 2.27 -17.81 5.46
N LYS A 33 2.71 -16.54 5.45
CA LYS A 33 3.65 -16.02 6.46
C LYS A 33 3.13 -16.25 7.87
N LYS A 34 1.89 -15.84 8.17
CA LYS A 34 1.29 -16.01 9.51
C LYS A 34 1.24 -17.48 9.93
N THR A 35 0.79 -18.35 9.02
CA THR A 35 0.66 -19.78 9.28
C THR A 35 2.02 -20.44 9.54
N CYS A 36 3.05 -20.06 8.78
CA CYS A 36 4.40 -20.60 8.93
C CYS A 36 5.17 -20.02 10.13
N SER A 37 4.82 -18.83 10.61
CA SER A 37 5.42 -18.21 11.79
C SER A 37 4.83 -18.70 13.11
N ASP A 38 3.59 -19.22 13.13
CA ASP A 38 2.99 -19.79 14.34
C ASP A 38 3.33 -21.30 14.46
N PRO A 39 4.05 -21.72 15.52
CA PRO A 39 4.38 -23.13 15.75
C PRO A 39 3.18 -24.07 15.80
N LYS A 40 1.98 -23.57 16.12
CA LYS A 40 0.76 -24.41 16.20
C LYS A 40 0.13 -24.68 14.84
N SER A 41 0.31 -23.77 13.88
CA SER A 41 -0.27 -23.89 12.53
C SER A 41 0.75 -24.22 11.45
N LYS A 42 2.05 -24.16 11.79
CA LYS A 42 3.15 -24.48 10.87
C LYS A 42 2.96 -25.91 10.32
N PRO A 43 3.28 -26.17 9.04
CA PRO A 43 3.13 -27.50 8.47
C PRO A 43 3.84 -28.57 9.32
N PRO A 44 3.16 -29.66 9.74
CA PRO A 44 3.70 -30.60 10.75
C PRO A 44 5.06 -31.19 10.38
N PHE A 45 5.25 -31.55 9.11
CA PHE A 45 6.51 -32.09 8.59
C PHE A 45 7.71 -31.11 8.71
N LEU A 46 7.50 -29.81 8.95
CA LEU A 46 8.60 -28.87 9.25
C LEU A 46 9.03 -28.90 10.72
N LEU A 47 8.21 -29.47 11.61
CA LEU A 47 8.44 -29.58 13.05
C LEU A 47 8.95 -30.97 13.45
N GLU A 48 8.73 -31.97 12.60
CA GLU A 48 9.12 -33.35 12.86
C GLU A 48 10.62 -33.58 12.76
N LYS A 49 11.20 -34.21 13.79
CA LYS A 49 12.63 -34.57 13.82
C LYS A 49 13.03 -35.54 12.70
N SER A 50 12.10 -36.38 12.23
CA SER A 50 12.30 -37.31 11.11
C SER A 50 12.58 -36.58 9.79
N MET A 51 12.01 -35.38 9.60
CA MET A 51 12.11 -34.57 8.39
C MET A 51 13.29 -33.60 8.41
N GLU A 52 13.92 -33.38 9.56
CA GLU A 52 15.02 -32.42 9.73
C GLU A 52 16.19 -32.63 8.72
N PRO A 53 16.64 -33.87 8.41
CA PRO A 53 17.68 -34.07 7.39
C PRO A 53 17.23 -33.61 6.00
N SER A 54 15.98 -33.87 5.62
CA SER A 54 15.40 -33.46 4.34
C SER A 54 15.29 -31.94 4.26
N VAL A 55 14.78 -31.29 5.32
CA VAL A 55 14.65 -29.83 5.41
C VAL A 55 16.01 -29.14 5.23
N LYS A 56 17.04 -29.60 5.97
CA LYS A 56 18.41 -29.04 5.86
C LYS A 56 18.99 -29.26 4.47
N TYR A 57 18.81 -30.44 3.88
CA TYR A 57 19.30 -30.75 2.55
C TYR A 57 18.65 -29.87 1.47
N ILE A 58 17.31 -29.79 1.48
CA ILE A 58 16.51 -28.98 0.55
C ILE A 58 16.92 -27.52 0.66
N ASN A 59 16.98 -26.95 1.86
CA ASN A 59 17.31 -25.54 2.04
C ASN A 59 18.73 -25.21 1.54
N LYS A 60 19.70 -26.11 1.77
CA LYS A 60 21.09 -25.93 1.34
C LYS A 60 21.27 -26.07 -0.17
N LYS A 61 20.50 -26.95 -0.81
CA LYS A 61 20.62 -27.26 -2.24
C LYS A 61 19.68 -26.45 -3.12
N PHE A 62 18.70 -25.75 -2.55
CA PHE A 62 17.74 -24.95 -3.29
C PHE A 62 18.42 -23.94 -4.24
N PRO A 63 17.98 -23.83 -5.51
CA PRO A 63 16.92 -24.60 -6.18
C PRO A 63 17.40 -25.91 -6.82
N ASN A 64 18.71 -26.17 -6.85
CA ASN A 64 19.35 -27.32 -7.50
C ASN A 64 19.34 -28.58 -6.62
N ILE A 65 18.15 -29.16 -6.41
CA ILE A 65 17.96 -30.34 -5.56
C ILE A 65 18.04 -31.62 -6.41
N ASP A 66 19.01 -32.49 -6.11
CA ASP A 66 19.13 -33.80 -6.78
C ASP A 66 18.22 -34.84 -6.09
N VAL A 67 17.00 -35.01 -6.63
CA VAL A 67 16.00 -35.94 -6.08
C VAL A 67 16.40 -37.41 -6.26
N ARG A 68 17.12 -37.74 -7.33
CA ARG A 68 17.42 -39.13 -7.73
C ARG A 68 18.59 -39.72 -6.95
N ASN A 69 19.65 -38.95 -6.72
CA ASN A 69 20.87 -39.43 -6.08
C ASN A 69 20.91 -39.19 -4.56
N SER A 70 19.93 -38.48 -4.00
CA SER A 70 19.93 -38.05 -2.58
C SER A 70 18.92 -38.77 -1.71
N THR A 71 18.62 -40.03 -2.04
CA THR A 71 17.64 -40.87 -1.34
C THR A 71 17.91 -41.00 0.16
N GLN A 72 19.18 -40.94 0.59
CA GLN A 72 19.55 -40.95 2.01
C GLN A 72 19.02 -39.73 2.79
N HIS A 73 18.91 -38.56 2.14
CA HIS A 73 18.44 -37.33 2.76
C HIS A 73 16.95 -37.10 2.53
N LEU A 74 16.41 -37.58 1.39
CA LEU A 74 15.02 -37.37 0.98
C LEU A 74 14.11 -38.59 1.24
N GLY A 75 14.62 -39.64 1.89
CA GLY A 75 13.84 -40.82 2.28
C GLY A 75 12.55 -40.50 3.04
N PRO A 76 12.55 -39.60 4.04
CA PRO A 76 11.33 -39.14 4.71
C PRO A 76 10.31 -38.51 3.73
N VAL A 77 10.75 -37.60 2.87
CA VAL A 77 9.91 -36.97 1.83
C VAL A 77 9.31 -38.01 0.89
N HIS A 78 10.06 -39.05 0.52
CA HIS A 78 9.55 -40.13 -0.34
C HIS A 78 8.41 -40.92 0.31
N ARG A 79 8.50 -41.18 1.63
CA ARG A 79 7.47 -41.92 2.38
C ARG A 79 6.16 -41.14 2.47
N GLU A 80 6.23 -39.82 2.62
CA GLU A 80 5.07 -38.96 2.85
C GLU A 80 4.69 -38.09 1.63
N LYS A 81 5.25 -38.37 0.45
CA LYS A 81 5.12 -37.52 -0.76
C LYS A 81 3.68 -37.14 -1.11
N ALA A 82 2.71 -38.05 -0.95
CA ALA A 82 1.31 -37.78 -1.25
C ALA A 82 0.69 -36.76 -0.27
N GLU A 83 1.03 -36.85 1.01
CA GLU A 83 0.56 -35.92 2.03
C GLU A 83 1.23 -34.55 1.91
N ILE A 84 2.53 -34.53 1.65
CA ILE A 84 3.30 -33.32 1.39
C ILE A 84 2.68 -32.55 0.22
N ILE A 85 2.39 -33.22 -0.91
CA ILE A 85 1.73 -32.59 -2.06
C ILE A 85 0.36 -32.05 -1.64
N ARG A 86 -0.49 -32.89 -1.05
CA ARG A 86 -1.84 -32.50 -0.62
C ARG A 86 -1.84 -31.22 0.23
N PHE A 87 -0.87 -31.07 1.14
CA PHE A 87 -0.75 -29.90 1.99
C PHE A 87 -0.15 -28.70 1.25
N LEU A 88 0.96 -28.89 0.52
CA LEU A 88 1.75 -27.80 -0.05
C LEU A 88 1.25 -27.29 -1.40
N THR A 89 0.35 -27.99 -2.11
CA THR A 89 -0.15 -27.55 -3.43
C THR A 89 -0.62 -26.10 -3.41
N ASN A 90 -1.45 -25.71 -2.45
CA ASN A 90 -1.98 -24.34 -2.39
C ASN A 90 -0.90 -23.30 -2.08
N TYR A 91 0.13 -23.67 -1.31
CA TYR A 91 1.25 -22.77 -1.01
C TYR A 91 2.13 -22.61 -2.23
N TYR A 92 2.49 -23.72 -2.87
CA TYR A 92 3.27 -23.73 -4.10
C TYR A 92 2.62 -22.91 -5.21
N GLN A 93 1.33 -23.15 -5.48
CA GLN A 93 0.58 -22.37 -6.48
C GLN A 93 0.50 -20.88 -6.11
N SER A 94 0.42 -20.56 -4.81
CA SER A 94 0.48 -19.15 -4.39
C SER A 94 1.85 -18.51 -4.64
N PHE A 95 2.95 -19.27 -4.53
CA PHE A 95 4.28 -18.78 -4.91
C PHE A 95 4.44 -18.64 -6.43
N VAL A 96 3.88 -19.57 -7.21
CA VAL A 96 3.82 -19.46 -8.69
C VAL A 96 3.05 -18.19 -9.09
N ASP A 97 1.91 -17.93 -8.43
CA ASP A 97 1.12 -16.73 -8.69
C ASP A 97 1.86 -15.42 -8.38
N VAL A 98 2.78 -15.41 -7.41
CA VAL A 98 3.67 -14.25 -7.17
C VAL A 98 4.60 -14.03 -8.35
N MET A 99 5.17 -15.10 -8.89
CA MET A 99 6.06 -15.05 -10.07
C MET A 99 5.31 -14.54 -11.30
N GLU A 100 4.13 -15.09 -11.58
CA GLU A 100 3.32 -14.63 -12.71
C GLU A 100 2.86 -13.19 -12.53
N PHE A 101 2.43 -12.80 -11.32
CA PHE A 101 2.05 -11.42 -11.03
C PHE A 101 3.21 -10.45 -11.29
N ARG A 102 4.42 -10.79 -10.84
CA ARG A 102 5.64 -10.01 -11.12
C ARG A 102 5.86 -9.83 -12.63
N ASP A 103 5.79 -10.91 -13.40
CA ASP A 103 6.04 -10.86 -14.84
C ASP A 103 5.08 -9.89 -15.55
N HIS A 104 3.78 -9.95 -15.22
CA HIS A 104 2.78 -9.05 -15.80
C HIS A 104 2.95 -7.60 -15.34
N VAL A 105 3.34 -7.37 -14.08
CA VAL A 105 3.64 -6.02 -13.59
C VAL A 105 4.78 -5.43 -14.40
N TYR A 106 5.88 -6.16 -14.63
CA TYR A 106 6.99 -5.63 -15.43
C TYR A 106 6.63 -5.34 -16.86
N GLU A 107 5.91 -6.25 -17.53
CA GLU A 107 5.46 -5.99 -18.89
C GLU A 107 4.68 -4.67 -18.95
N LEU A 108 3.80 -4.43 -17.98
CA LEU A 108 3.03 -3.20 -17.88
C LEU A 108 3.90 -1.98 -17.59
N LEU A 109 4.82 -2.04 -16.63
CA LEU A 109 5.72 -0.92 -16.30
C LEU A 109 6.59 -0.54 -17.51
N ASN A 110 7.14 -1.52 -18.22
CA ASN A 110 7.89 -1.29 -19.46
C ASN A 110 7.03 -0.65 -20.56
N THR A 111 5.77 -1.08 -20.68
CA THR A 111 4.82 -0.49 -21.63
C THR A 111 4.51 0.97 -21.28
N ILE A 112 4.30 1.28 -20.00
CA ILE A 112 4.06 2.63 -19.50
C ILE A 112 5.23 3.56 -19.82
N ASP A 113 6.46 3.09 -19.57
CA ASP A 113 7.67 3.84 -19.88
C ASP A 113 7.83 4.10 -21.39
N ALA A 114 7.58 3.07 -22.21
CA ALA A 114 7.63 3.19 -23.66
C ALA A 114 6.59 4.20 -24.19
N CYS A 115 5.41 4.23 -23.57
CA CYS A 115 4.35 5.20 -23.89
C CYS A 115 4.65 6.62 -23.36
N GLN A 116 5.65 6.79 -22.50
CA GLN A 116 5.98 8.05 -21.83
C GLN A 116 4.74 8.69 -21.17
N CYS A 117 3.95 7.87 -20.48
CA CYS A 117 2.70 8.30 -19.88
C CYS A 117 2.90 9.50 -18.94
N HIS A 118 2.01 10.48 -19.03
CA HIS A 118 1.95 11.59 -18.10
C HIS A 118 1.14 11.19 -16.87
N PHE A 119 1.66 11.48 -15.68
CA PHE A 119 1.02 11.20 -14.40
C PHE A 119 0.87 12.50 -13.61
N ASP A 120 -0.37 12.83 -13.27
CA ASP A 120 -0.72 13.90 -12.35
C ASP A 120 -1.98 13.52 -11.57
N ILE A 121 -1.85 13.38 -10.25
CA ILE A 121 -2.97 13.01 -9.37
C ILE A 121 -4.15 13.99 -9.46
N ASN A 122 -3.89 15.24 -9.83
CA ASN A 122 -4.91 16.29 -9.93
C ASN A 122 -5.64 16.29 -11.28
N LEU A 123 -5.10 15.59 -12.29
CA LEU A 123 -5.66 15.55 -13.65
C LEU A 123 -6.18 14.17 -14.01
N ASN A 124 -5.30 13.17 -14.05
CA ASN A 124 -5.64 11.79 -14.39
C ASN A 124 -5.60 10.91 -13.13
N PHE A 125 -6.44 11.28 -12.16
CA PHE A 125 -6.51 10.72 -10.82
C PHE A 125 -6.49 9.19 -10.82
N ASP A 126 -7.44 8.54 -11.49
CA ASP A 126 -7.57 7.07 -11.46
C ASP A 126 -6.36 6.36 -12.05
N PHE A 127 -5.77 6.94 -13.09
CA PHE A 127 -4.60 6.39 -13.77
C PHE A 127 -3.34 6.51 -12.90
N THR A 128 -3.09 7.70 -12.35
CA THR A 128 -1.96 7.95 -11.44
C THR A 128 -2.09 7.15 -10.14
N ARG A 129 -3.28 7.13 -9.54
CA ARG A 129 -3.58 6.33 -8.36
C ARG A 129 -3.35 4.85 -8.61
N SER A 130 -3.92 4.28 -9.67
CA SER A 130 -3.80 2.85 -9.97
C SER A 130 -2.36 2.44 -10.27
N TYR A 131 -1.57 3.32 -10.89
CA TYR A 131 -0.16 3.10 -11.13
C TYR A 131 0.64 3.04 -9.81
N LEU A 132 0.44 4.03 -8.92
CA LEU A 132 1.11 4.06 -7.61
C LEU A 132 0.67 2.91 -6.69
N ASP A 133 -0.62 2.56 -6.71
CA ASP A 133 -1.17 1.41 -5.98
C ASP A 133 -0.53 0.09 -6.46
N LEU A 134 -0.32 -0.08 -7.77
CA LEU A 134 0.28 -1.29 -8.32
C LEU A 134 1.74 -1.43 -7.87
N ILE A 135 2.52 -0.34 -7.92
CA ILE A 135 3.92 -0.32 -7.50
C ILE A 135 4.05 -0.68 -6.01
N VAL A 136 3.21 -0.08 -5.16
CA VAL A 136 3.22 -0.36 -3.73
C VAL A 136 2.78 -1.78 -3.43
N THR A 137 1.75 -2.28 -4.12
CA THR A 137 1.26 -3.65 -3.97
C THR A 137 2.34 -4.64 -4.37
N TYR A 138 2.98 -4.44 -5.53
CA TYR A 138 4.08 -5.26 -6.02
C TYR A 138 5.25 -5.32 -5.02
N THR A 139 5.70 -4.16 -4.57
CA THR A 139 6.77 -4.08 -3.54
C THR A 139 6.37 -4.82 -2.27
N SER A 140 5.14 -4.62 -1.81
CA SER A 140 4.64 -5.26 -0.58
C SER A 140 4.61 -6.79 -0.72
N VAL A 141 4.19 -7.33 -1.87
CA VAL A 141 4.20 -8.77 -2.18
C VAL A 141 5.63 -9.33 -2.06
N ILE A 142 6.60 -8.68 -2.71
CA ILE A 142 8.00 -9.14 -2.71
C ILE A 142 8.61 -9.05 -1.30
N LEU A 143 8.33 -7.99 -0.55
CA LEU A 143 8.80 -7.86 0.82
C LEU A 143 8.17 -8.93 1.74
N LEU A 144 6.89 -9.23 1.59
CA LEU A 144 6.25 -10.31 2.36
C LEU A 144 6.78 -11.68 1.99
N LEU A 145 7.02 -11.95 0.70
CA LEU A 145 7.67 -13.18 0.25
C LEU A 145 9.01 -13.39 0.96
N SER A 146 9.85 -12.35 1.02
CA SER A 146 11.16 -12.42 1.68
C SER A 146 11.08 -12.68 3.20
N ARG A 147 9.96 -12.27 3.84
CA ARG A 147 9.69 -12.46 5.28
C ARG A 147 9.15 -13.86 5.60
N ILE A 148 8.87 -14.69 4.60
CA ILE A 148 8.58 -16.11 4.79
C ILE A 148 9.92 -16.85 4.89
N GLU A 149 10.33 -17.18 6.11
CA GLU A 149 11.63 -17.82 6.40
C GLU A 149 11.76 -19.18 5.67
N ASP A 150 10.72 -20.01 5.74
CA ASP A 150 10.73 -21.36 5.17
C ASP A 150 10.41 -21.41 3.66
N ARG A 151 10.33 -20.27 2.95
CA ARG A 151 9.86 -20.23 1.55
C ARG A 151 10.59 -21.21 0.62
N ARG A 152 11.92 -21.33 0.76
CA ARG A 152 12.74 -22.26 -0.03
C ARG A 152 12.41 -23.72 0.28
N ILE A 153 12.16 -24.01 1.55
CA ILE A 153 11.82 -25.35 2.01
C ILE A 153 10.43 -25.73 1.50
N LEU A 154 9.44 -24.85 1.65
CA LEU A 154 8.08 -25.07 1.16
C LEU A 154 8.05 -25.35 -0.35
N ILE A 155 8.76 -24.54 -1.14
CA ILE A 155 8.82 -24.68 -2.60
C ILE A 155 9.62 -25.93 -2.99
N GLY A 156 10.80 -26.13 -2.40
CA GLY A 156 11.67 -27.26 -2.70
C GLY A 156 11.09 -28.61 -2.30
N MET A 157 10.44 -28.68 -1.14
CA MET A 157 9.82 -29.90 -0.63
C MET A 157 8.62 -30.33 -1.47
N TYR A 158 7.78 -29.38 -1.90
CA TYR A 158 6.72 -29.66 -2.88
C TYR A 158 7.30 -30.24 -4.17
N ASN A 159 8.30 -29.60 -4.76
CA ASN A 159 8.89 -30.08 -6.02
C ASN A 159 9.53 -31.47 -5.88
N CYS A 160 10.24 -31.74 -4.78
CA CYS A 160 10.80 -33.06 -4.51
C CYS A 160 9.71 -34.13 -4.44
N ALA A 161 8.64 -33.88 -3.68
CA ALA A 161 7.52 -34.81 -3.55
C ALA A 161 6.80 -35.00 -4.89
N HIS A 162 6.60 -33.92 -5.66
CA HIS A 162 6.00 -33.94 -6.98
C HIS A 162 6.80 -34.80 -7.95
N GLU A 163 8.12 -34.62 -8.03
CA GLU A 163 9.01 -35.43 -8.88
C GLU A 163 9.00 -36.90 -8.48
N MET A 164 8.99 -37.20 -7.18
CA MET A 164 8.92 -38.57 -6.67
C MET A 164 7.56 -39.28 -6.91
N LEU A 165 6.50 -38.51 -7.15
CA LEU A 165 5.16 -39.05 -7.43
C LEU A 165 4.92 -39.18 -8.94
N HIS A 166 5.30 -38.18 -9.74
CA HIS A 166 4.98 -38.10 -11.17
C HIS A 166 6.17 -38.45 -12.09
N GLY A 167 7.38 -38.58 -11.56
CA GLY A 167 8.59 -38.88 -12.33
C GLY A 167 9.27 -37.67 -12.98
N HIS A 168 8.69 -36.48 -12.86
CA HIS A 168 9.26 -35.22 -13.33
C HIS A 168 8.95 -34.05 -12.39
N GLY A 169 9.84 -33.04 -12.36
CA GLY A 169 9.63 -31.81 -11.60
C GLY A 169 8.46 -30.98 -12.14
N ASP A 170 7.98 -30.05 -11.31
CA ASP A 170 6.96 -29.09 -11.74
C ASP A 170 7.56 -28.09 -12.76
N PRO A 171 6.86 -27.76 -13.87
CA PRO A 171 7.40 -26.90 -14.92
C PRO A 171 7.81 -25.50 -14.43
N SER A 172 7.12 -24.97 -13.41
CA SER A 172 7.37 -23.64 -12.87
C SER A 172 8.52 -23.60 -11.87
N PHE A 173 8.98 -24.75 -11.37
CA PHE A 173 9.94 -24.81 -10.26
C PHE A 173 11.26 -24.10 -10.56
N ALA A 174 11.81 -24.30 -11.77
CA ALA A 174 13.09 -23.70 -12.15
C ALA A 174 13.02 -22.15 -12.13
N ARG A 175 11.98 -21.58 -12.75
CA ARG A 175 11.77 -20.12 -12.79
C ARG A 175 11.45 -19.57 -11.41
N LEU A 176 10.59 -20.26 -10.65
CA LEU A 176 10.21 -19.85 -9.31
C LEU A 176 11.41 -19.88 -8.35
N GLY A 177 12.22 -20.93 -8.40
CA GLY A 177 13.44 -21.07 -7.62
C GLY A 177 14.44 -19.95 -7.91
N GLN A 178 14.62 -19.62 -9.19
CA GLN A 178 15.46 -18.51 -9.62
C GLN A 178 14.95 -17.16 -9.10
N MET A 179 13.64 -16.89 -9.23
CA MET A 179 13.03 -15.67 -8.69
C MET A 179 13.26 -15.54 -7.17
N VAL A 180 13.08 -16.63 -6.41
CA VAL A 180 13.28 -16.62 -4.96
C VAL A 180 14.72 -16.28 -4.58
N LEU A 181 15.71 -16.74 -5.36
CA LEU A 181 17.12 -16.39 -5.15
C LEU A 181 17.40 -14.91 -5.50
N GLU A 182 16.83 -14.41 -6.59
CA GLU A 182 17.01 -13.01 -7.00
C GLU A 182 16.52 -12.02 -5.92
N TYR A 183 15.46 -12.39 -5.19
CA TYR A 183 14.91 -11.60 -4.08
C TYR A 183 15.43 -12.00 -2.69
N ASP A 184 16.59 -12.65 -2.59
CA ASP A 184 17.25 -12.84 -1.29
C ASP A 184 17.57 -11.51 -0.60
N HIS A 185 17.88 -10.48 -1.40
CA HIS A 185 18.02 -9.10 -0.95
C HIS A 185 16.95 -8.25 -1.66
N PRO A 186 15.69 -8.32 -1.22
CA PRO A 186 14.54 -7.90 -2.02
C PRO A 186 14.61 -6.42 -2.41
N LEU A 187 15.00 -5.55 -1.47
CA LEU A 187 15.09 -4.11 -1.72
C LEU A 187 16.17 -3.76 -2.73
N LYS A 188 17.34 -4.39 -2.65
CA LYS A 188 18.42 -4.17 -3.61
C LYS A 188 17.96 -4.55 -5.02
N LYS A 189 17.36 -5.73 -5.15
CA LYS A 189 16.84 -6.21 -6.44
C LYS A 189 15.72 -5.30 -6.98
N LEU A 190 14.77 -4.91 -6.13
CA LEU A 190 13.70 -3.98 -6.51
C LEU A 190 14.24 -2.62 -6.96
N THR A 191 15.26 -2.06 -6.31
CA THR A 191 15.85 -0.78 -6.74
C THR A 191 16.56 -0.88 -8.10
N GLU A 192 17.21 -2.00 -8.39
CA GLU A 192 17.81 -2.25 -9.70
C GLU A 192 16.75 -2.34 -10.80
N GLU A 193 15.64 -3.03 -10.51
CA GLU A 193 14.51 -3.22 -11.44
C GLU A 193 13.74 -1.93 -11.71
N PHE A 194 13.60 -1.05 -10.71
CA PHE A 194 12.93 0.24 -10.86
C PHE A 194 13.84 1.35 -11.43
N GLY A 195 15.11 1.06 -11.68
CA GLY A 195 16.06 2.00 -12.30
C GLY A 195 15.49 2.66 -13.57
N PRO A 196 15.07 1.89 -14.58
CA PRO A 196 14.47 2.42 -15.82
C PRO A 196 13.19 3.24 -15.59
N HIS A 197 12.38 2.85 -14.60
CA HIS A 197 11.07 3.43 -14.29
C HIS A 197 11.16 4.75 -13.50
N THR A 198 12.37 5.20 -13.14
CA THR A 198 12.59 6.36 -12.24
C THR A 198 11.86 7.62 -12.68
N LYS A 199 11.83 7.91 -13.99
CA LYS A 199 11.17 9.12 -14.52
C LYS A 199 9.65 9.08 -14.30
N ALA A 200 9.01 7.97 -14.67
CA ALA A 200 7.56 7.81 -14.52
C ALA A 200 7.15 7.82 -13.03
N VAL A 201 7.87 7.06 -12.19
CA VAL A 201 7.60 7.00 -10.75
C VAL A 201 7.79 8.36 -10.09
N SER A 202 8.94 9.01 -10.28
CA SER A 202 9.19 10.31 -9.63
C SER A 202 8.25 11.41 -10.12
N GLY A 203 7.86 11.40 -11.40
CA GLY A 203 6.83 12.31 -11.93
C GLY A 203 5.47 12.12 -11.24
N ALA A 204 4.99 10.89 -11.16
CA ALA A 204 3.75 10.56 -10.45
C ALA A 204 3.79 10.99 -8.99
N LEU A 205 4.88 10.71 -8.28
CA LEU A 205 5.05 11.10 -6.87
C LEU A 205 5.10 12.62 -6.67
N LEU A 206 5.78 13.35 -7.55
CA LEU A 206 5.87 14.80 -7.44
C LEU A 206 4.52 15.50 -7.62
N SER A 207 3.60 14.93 -8.39
CA SER A 207 2.23 15.44 -8.50
C SER A 207 1.49 15.45 -7.15
N LEU A 208 1.90 14.59 -6.21
CA LEU A 208 1.35 14.54 -4.86
C LEU A 208 1.83 15.69 -3.97
N HIS A 209 2.89 16.42 -4.33
CA HIS A 209 3.57 17.33 -3.39
C HIS A 209 2.62 18.35 -2.78
N PHE A 210 1.90 19.11 -3.61
CA PHE A 210 0.97 20.13 -3.14
C PHE A 210 -0.17 19.51 -2.33
N LEU A 211 -0.76 18.43 -2.86
CA LEU A 211 -1.87 17.73 -2.22
C LEU A 211 -1.47 17.20 -0.83
N PHE A 212 -0.33 16.52 -0.74
CA PHE A 212 0.18 15.93 0.49
C PHE A 212 0.46 16.99 1.54
N VAL A 213 1.13 18.11 1.16
CA VAL A 213 1.37 19.23 2.08
C VAL A 213 0.05 19.83 2.58
N ARG A 214 -0.93 20.04 1.70
CA ARG A 214 -2.24 20.61 2.08
C ARG A 214 -3.05 19.67 2.98
N ARG A 215 -3.03 18.37 2.71
CA ARG A 215 -3.79 17.37 3.47
C ARG A 215 -3.12 16.95 4.76
N ASN A 216 -1.78 17.08 4.86
CA ASN A 216 -1.02 16.68 6.04
C ASN A 216 -0.78 17.86 7.03
N GLN A 217 -1.78 18.71 7.24
CA GLN A 217 -1.70 19.86 8.15
C GLN A 217 -1.98 19.48 9.62
N GLY A 218 -1.46 20.24 10.57
CA GLY A 218 -1.69 20.01 12.00
C GLY A 218 -3.07 20.48 12.47
N ALA A 219 -3.42 20.11 13.70
CA ALA A 219 -4.71 20.48 14.30
C ALA A 219 -4.90 21.99 14.45
N GLU A 220 -3.84 22.76 14.68
CA GLU A 220 -3.92 24.22 14.75
C GLU A 220 -4.29 24.83 13.40
N GLN A 221 -3.67 24.38 12.31
CA GLN A 221 -4.00 24.84 10.97
C GLN A 221 -5.42 24.42 10.57
N TRP A 222 -5.86 23.22 10.96
CA TRP A 222 -7.24 22.78 10.76
C TRP A 222 -8.26 23.66 11.52
N ARG A 223 -7.93 24.08 12.76
CA ARG A 223 -8.74 25.03 13.53
C ARG A 223 -8.81 26.40 12.86
N SER A 224 -7.67 26.94 12.44
CA SER A 224 -7.59 28.24 11.75
C SER A 224 -8.36 28.25 10.43
N ALA A 225 -8.41 27.12 9.73
CA ALA A 225 -9.17 26.96 8.49
C ALA A 225 -10.64 26.57 8.72
N GLN A 226 -11.08 26.38 9.97
CA GLN A 226 -12.41 25.90 10.33
C GLN A 226 -12.82 24.64 9.55
N LEU A 227 -11.86 23.71 9.41
CA LEU A 227 -12.00 22.50 8.59
C LEU A 227 -13.23 21.67 9.02
N LEU A 228 -14.03 21.23 8.04
CA LEU A 228 -15.30 20.48 8.19
C LEU A 228 -16.48 21.25 8.81
N SER A 229 -16.32 22.51 9.24
CA SER A 229 -17.44 23.27 9.80
C SER A 229 -18.46 23.65 8.73
N LEU A 230 -19.74 23.38 8.99
CA LEU A 230 -20.87 23.83 8.16
C LEU A 230 -21.42 25.18 8.61
N ILE A 231 -21.16 25.57 9.86
CA ILE A 231 -21.73 26.76 10.49
C ILE A 231 -20.75 27.95 10.51
N SER A 232 -19.52 27.76 10.04
CA SER A 232 -18.51 28.82 9.90
C SER A 232 -18.95 29.93 8.93
N ASN A 233 -19.73 29.56 7.90
CA ASN A 233 -20.30 30.49 6.93
C ASN A 233 -21.77 30.11 6.62
N PRO A 234 -22.74 30.48 7.48
CA PRO A 234 -24.13 30.06 7.35
C PRO A 234 -24.78 30.37 5.99
N PRO A 235 -24.54 31.53 5.34
CA PRO A 235 -25.04 31.78 3.99
C PRO A 235 -24.60 30.76 2.92
N ALA A 236 -23.45 30.10 3.12
CA ALA A 236 -22.89 29.11 2.19
C ALA A 236 -23.31 27.66 2.52
N MET A 237 -24.19 27.45 3.50
CA MET A 237 -24.64 26.10 3.89
C MET A 237 -25.33 25.35 2.75
N ILE A 238 -26.06 26.04 1.88
CA ILE A 238 -26.75 25.44 0.74
C ILE A 238 -25.85 25.28 -0.50
N ASN A 239 -24.70 25.95 -0.52
CA ASN A 239 -23.80 25.88 -1.67
C ASN A 239 -23.14 24.50 -1.75
N PRO A 240 -22.96 23.91 -2.95
CA PRO A 240 -22.20 22.67 -3.08
C PRO A 240 -20.78 22.86 -2.54
N ALA A 241 -20.32 21.93 -1.70
CA ALA A 241 -18.90 21.81 -1.41
C ALA A 241 -18.20 21.23 -2.64
N ASN A 242 -17.41 22.04 -3.34
CA ASN A 242 -16.73 21.67 -4.57
C ASN A 242 -15.21 21.85 -4.46
N SER A 243 -14.50 21.12 -5.31
CA SER A 243 -13.05 21.21 -5.53
C SER A 243 -12.78 20.73 -6.95
N ASP A 244 -11.84 21.35 -7.65
CA ASP A 244 -11.39 20.86 -8.96
C ASP A 244 -10.73 19.47 -8.86
N THR A 245 -10.40 19.04 -7.63
CA THR A 245 -9.77 17.76 -7.32
C THR A 245 -10.59 16.96 -6.30
N MET A 246 -11.91 16.82 -6.52
CA MET A 246 -12.84 16.15 -5.59
C MET A 246 -12.30 14.83 -5.00
N ALA A 247 -11.80 13.93 -5.84
CA ALA A 247 -11.28 12.63 -5.40
C ALA A 247 -10.04 12.73 -4.50
N CYS A 248 -9.27 13.81 -4.64
CA CYS A 248 -8.10 14.10 -3.81
C CYS A 248 -8.47 14.59 -2.41
N GLU A 249 -9.68 15.12 -2.18
CA GLU A 249 -10.08 15.69 -0.89
C GLU A 249 -10.30 14.62 0.19
N TYR A 250 -10.66 13.40 -0.22
CA TYR A 250 -10.84 12.24 0.66
C TYR A 250 -9.88 11.08 0.33
N LEU A 251 -8.88 11.33 -0.53
CA LEU A 251 -7.76 10.40 -0.68
C LEU A 251 -7.04 10.27 0.66
N SER A 252 -6.75 9.04 1.07
CA SER A 252 -6.10 8.77 2.36
C SER A 252 -4.68 9.35 2.40
N VAL A 253 -4.36 10.04 3.50
CA VAL A 253 -3.00 10.52 3.75
C VAL A 253 -2.05 9.35 3.99
N GLU A 254 -2.53 8.28 4.63
CA GLU A 254 -1.75 7.04 4.84
C GLU A 254 -1.37 6.38 3.51
N VAL A 255 -2.30 6.35 2.54
CA VAL A 255 -2.03 5.80 1.21
C VAL A 255 -1.00 6.65 0.46
N MET A 256 -1.14 7.99 0.50
CA MET A 256 -0.15 8.89 -0.12
C MET A 256 1.23 8.75 0.52
N GLU A 257 1.30 8.70 1.85
CA GLU A 257 2.55 8.49 2.60
C GLU A 257 3.22 7.18 2.18
N ARG A 258 2.44 6.10 2.05
CA ARG A 258 2.93 4.79 1.59
C ARG A 258 3.45 4.85 0.15
N TRP A 259 2.74 5.50 -0.77
CA TRP A 259 3.22 5.72 -2.14
C TRP A 259 4.55 6.48 -2.16
N ILE A 260 4.65 7.57 -1.40
CA ILE A 260 5.85 8.43 -1.37
C ILE A 260 7.05 7.68 -0.78
N ILE A 261 6.87 7.01 0.37
CA ILE A 261 7.97 6.30 1.04
C ILE A 261 8.47 5.14 0.18
N ILE A 262 7.56 4.27 -0.29
CA ILE A 262 7.96 3.10 -1.09
C ILE A 262 8.47 3.55 -2.46
N GLY A 263 7.78 4.48 -3.11
CA GLY A 263 8.15 4.97 -4.44
C GLY A 263 9.56 5.57 -4.45
N PHE A 264 9.89 6.46 -3.51
CA PHE A 264 11.24 7.01 -3.41
C PHE A 264 12.29 6.03 -2.87
N LEU A 265 11.89 4.97 -2.16
CA LEU A 265 12.78 3.86 -1.83
C LEU A 265 13.23 3.13 -3.10
N LEU A 266 12.32 2.93 -4.05
CA LEU A 266 12.59 2.27 -5.33
C LEU A 266 13.37 3.16 -6.31
N CYS A 267 12.96 4.42 -6.47
CA CYS A 267 13.58 5.37 -7.41
C CYS A 267 14.55 6.36 -6.73
N HIS A 268 15.33 5.85 -5.78
CA HIS A 268 16.15 6.64 -4.85
C HIS A 268 17.15 7.62 -5.52
N GLY A 269 17.57 7.37 -6.77
CA GLY A 269 18.46 8.27 -7.52
C GLY A 269 17.93 9.70 -7.64
N CYS A 270 16.61 9.88 -7.73
CA CYS A 270 15.99 11.21 -7.86
C CYS A 270 16.12 12.06 -6.59
N LEU A 271 16.38 11.47 -5.42
CA LEU A 271 16.56 12.18 -4.15
C LEU A 271 17.86 12.99 -4.09
N ASN A 272 18.83 12.66 -4.94
CA ASN A 272 20.08 13.41 -5.07
C ASN A 272 20.04 14.44 -6.19
N SER A 273 19.26 14.20 -7.25
CA SER A 273 19.20 15.08 -8.42
C SER A 273 18.05 16.10 -8.38
N ASN A 274 16.99 15.85 -7.61
CA ASN A 274 15.82 16.71 -7.53
C ASN A 274 15.48 17.10 -6.08
N SER A 275 15.60 18.39 -5.76
CA SER A 275 15.34 18.92 -4.43
C SER A 275 13.87 18.83 -4.01
N GLN A 276 12.92 18.84 -4.95
CA GLN A 276 11.51 18.67 -4.65
C GLN A 276 11.18 17.22 -4.25
N CYS A 277 11.81 16.24 -4.89
CA CYS A 277 11.71 14.84 -4.48
C CYS A 277 12.24 14.66 -3.05
N GLN A 278 13.44 15.22 -2.77
CA GLN A 278 14.03 15.18 -1.44
C GLN A 278 13.12 15.81 -0.38
N LYS A 279 12.54 16.99 -0.65
CA LYS A 279 11.63 17.68 0.28
C LYS A 279 10.38 16.85 0.57
N LEU A 280 9.72 16.34 -0.47
CA LEU A 280 8.51 15.52 -0.32
C LEU A 280 8.80 14.23 0.46
N TRP A 281 9.92 13.59 0.18
CA TRP A 281 10.37 12.41 0.90
C TRP A 281 10.66 12.71 2.38
N LYS A 282 11.40 13.79 2.70
CA LYS A 282 11.67 14.20 4.09
C LYS A 282 10.37 14.49 4.86
N LEU A 283 9.39 15.14 4.23
CA LEU A 283 8.08 15.39 4.85
C LEU A 283 7.39 14.08 5.27
N CYS A 284 7.48 13.02 4.45
CA CYS A 284 6.93 11.71 4.81
C CYS A 284 7.73 10.99 5.88
N LEU A 285 9.07 11.08 5.85
CA LEU A 285 9.92 10.52 6.92
C LEU A 285 9.58 11.14 8.29
N GLN A 286 9.26 12.43 8.31
CA GLN A 286 8.86 13.14 9.53
C GLN A 286 7.43 12.84 10.00
N GLY A 287 6.62 12.13 9.19
CA GLY A 287 5.21 11.82 9.49
C GLY A 287 5.01 10.52 10.28
N SER A 288 5.68 9.43 9.88
CA SER A 288 5.46 8.11 10.49
C SER A 288 6.74 7.30 10.71
N LEU A 289 6.78 6.53 11.79
CA LEU A 289 7.82 5.54 12.06
C LEU A 289 7.58 4.23 11.29
N TYR A 290 6.30 3.89 11.11
CA TYR A 290 5.84 2.66 10.49
C TYR A 290 4.78 2.95 9.44
N ILE A 291 4.87 2.27 8.29
CA ILE A 291 3.80 2.20 7.29
C ILE A 291 3.29 0.77 7.13
N THR A 292 2.04 0.63 6.70
CA THR A 292 1.39 -0.67 6.55
C THR A 292 1.76 -1.29 5.20
N LEU A 293 2.29 -2.52 5.21
CA LEU A 293 2.38 -3.33 3.98
C LEU A 293 1.04 -4.04 3.74
N ILE A 294 0.54 -4.74 4.77
CA ILE A 294 -0.79 -5.34 4.79
C ILE A 294 -1.19 -5.62 6.24
N ARG A 295 -2.42 -5.25 6.62
CA ARG A 295 -2.97 -5.49 7.97
C ARG A 295 -1.99 -5.05 9.07
N GLU A 296 -1.50 -5.95 9.90
CA GLU A 296 -0.52 -5.68 10.97
C GLU A 296 0.95 -5.83 10.53
N ASP A 297 1.21 -6.34 9.31
CA ASP A 297 2.56 -6.39 8.77
C ASP A 297 2.99 -4.99 8.32
N VAL A 298 3.96 -4.43 9.06
CA VAL A 298 4.46 -3.06 8.86
C VAL A 298 5.86 -3.03 8.25
N LEU A 299 6.24 -1.89 7.70
CA LEU A 299 7.60 -1.54 7.33
C LEU A 299 8.12 -0.43 8.25
N GLN A 300 9.24 -0.70 8.92
CA GLN A 300 9.92 0.28 9.78
C GLN A 300 10.74 1.23 8.91
N VAL A 301 10.12 2.37 8.57
CA VAL A 301 10.56 3.31 7.53
C VAL A 301 12.05 3.64 7.65
N HIS A 302 12.43 4.28 8.76
CA HIS A 302 13.77 4.80 8.96
C HIS A 302 14.85 3.70 8.95
N LYS A 303 14.58 2.56 9.60
CA LYS A 303 15.54 1.45 9.66
C LYS A 303 15.78 0.89 8.27
N VAL A 304 14.71 0.55 7.57
CA VAL A 304 14.79 -0.06 6.24
C VAL A 304 15.47 0.87 5.24
N THR A 305 15.13 2.16 5.27
CA THR A 305 15.74 3.13 4.36
C THR A 305 17.20 3.43 4.71
N GLU A 306 17.54 3.51 6.01
CA GLU A 306 18.92 3.68 6.48
C GLU A 306 19.81 2.50 6.08
N ASP A 307 19.34 1.27 6.29
CA ASP A 307 20.08 0.04 5.96
C ASP A 307 20.37 -0.02 4.45
N LEU A 308 19.38 0.28 3.61
CA LEU A 308 19.56 0.32 2.16
C LEU A 308 20.54 1.43 1.76
N PHE A 309 20.31 2.67 2.19
CA PHE A 309 21.09 3.82 1.71
C PHE A 309 22.52 3.81 2.23
N SER A 310 22.77 3.24 3.41
CA SER A 310 24.13 3.06 3.94
C SER A 310 24.97 2.07 3.10
N SER A 311 24.31 1.14 2.41
CA SER A 311 24.98 0.22 1.48
C SER A 311 25.33 0.84 0.12
N LEU A 312 24.77 2.02 -0.20
CA LEU A 312 24.92 2.68 -1.50
C LEU A 312 25.96 3.82 -1.44
N LYS A 313 26.85 3.85 -2.44
CA LYS A 313 27.82 4.94 -2.58
C LYS A 313 27.13 6.26 -2.93
N GLY A 314 27.55 7.36 -2.30
CA GLY A 314 27.03 8.71 -2.58
C GLY A 314 25.78 9.11 -1.77
N TYR A 315 25.27 8.25 -0.87
CA TYR A 315 24.06 8.51 -0.09
C TYR A 315 24.31 9.02 1.34
N GLY A 316 25.55 9.35 1.72
CA GLY A 316 25.89 9.79 3.08
C GLY A 316 25.06 10.98 3.59
N LYS A 317 24.77 11.97 2.72
CA LYS A 317 23.88 13.10 3.05
C LYS A 317 22.43 12.66 3.28
N ARG A 318 21.95 11.64 2.54
CA ARG A 318 20.59 11.11 2.69
C ARG A 318 20.46 10.25 3.94
N VAL A 319 21.51 9.53 4.33
CA VAL A 319 21.58 8.85 5.63
C VAL A 319 21.48 9.86 6.77
N ALA A 320 22.13 11.03 6.66
CA ALA A 320 21.98 12.11 7.64
C ALA A 320 20.53 12.64 7.72
N ASP A 321 19.88 12.89 6.57
CA ASP A 321 18.46 13.29 6.53
C ASP A 321 17.54 12.25 7.20
N ILE A 322 17.80 10.96 7.02
CA ILE A 322 17.01 9.87 7.62
C ILE A 322 17.14 9.92 9.15
N LYS A 323 18.36 10.10 9.66
CA LYS A 323 18.61 10.18 11.11
C LYS A 323 17.94 11.41 11.73
N GLU A 324 18.09 12.57 11.10
CA GLU A 324 17.41 13.80 11.51
C GLU A 324 15.88 13.63 11.52
N SER A 325 15.33 13.06 10.45
CA SER A 325 13.88 12.83 10.32
C SER A 325 13.37 11.82 11.35
N LYS A 326 14.18 10.80 11.67
CA LYS A 326 13.89 9.81 12.71
C LYS A 326 13.82 10.45 14.09
N GLU A 327 14.76 11.32 14.43
CA GLU A 327 14.74 12.06 15.70
C GLU A 327 13.51 12.98 15.78
N HIS A 328 13.21 13.68 14.68
CA HIS A 328 12.03 14.53 14.59
C HIS A 328 10.72 13.76 14.79
N VAL A 329 10.52 12.66 14.06
CA VAL A 329 9.25 11.89 14.14
C VAL A 329 9.07 11.26 15.53
N ILE A 330 10.15 10.79 16.18
CA ILE A 330 10.10 10.24 17.55
C ILE A 330 9.66 11.31 18.55
N ALA A 331 10.12 12.54 18.38
CA ALA A 331 9.81 13.63 19.31
C ALA A 331 8.43 14.26 19.08
N ASN A 332 7.93 14.30 17.83
CA ASN A 332 6.79 15.14 17.47
C ASN A 332 5.53 14.39 16.99
N SER A 333 5.67 13.21 16.37
CA SER A 333 4.53 12.57 15.68
C SER A 333 3.41 12.14 16.62
N GLY A 334 3.74 11.62 17.81
CA GLY A 334 2.76 11.24 18.82
C GLY A 334 1.80 12.38 19.17
N GLN A 335 2.36 13.50 19.64
CA GLN A 335 1.58 14.69 19.98
C GLN A 335 0.81 15.24 18.79
N PHE A 336 1.41 15.29 17.60
CA PHE A 336 0.78 15.77 16.37
C PHE A 336 -0.52 15.02 16.06
N HIS A 337 -0.46 13.68 16.07
CA HIS A 337 -1.64 12.84 15.82
C HIS A 337 -2.65 12.87 16.98
N CYS A 338 -2.18 12.96 18.23
CA CYS A 338 -3.06 13.16 19.39
C CYS A 338 -3.93 14.42 19.24
N GLN A 339 -3.33 15.55 18.87
CA GLN A 339 -4.05 16.80 18.65
C GLN A 339 -5.04 16.73 17.47
N ARG A 340 -4.70 16.02 16.40
CA ARG A 340 -5.62 15.78 15.28
C ARG A 340 -6.85 14.99 15.70
N ARG A 341 -6.68 13.92 16.47
CA ARG A 341 -7.80 13.14 17.01
C ARG A 341 -8.71 14.00 17.89
N GLN A 342 -8.13 14.85 18.75
CA GLN A 342 -8.91 15.80 19.56
C GLN A 342 -9.72 16.78 18.70
N PHE A 343 -9.11 17.35 17.66
CA PHE A 343 -9.82 18.23 16.73
C PHE A 343 -10.98 17.51 16.02
N LEU A 344 -10.71 16.32 15.48
CA LEU A 344 -11.71 15.55 14.73
C LEU A 344 -12.92 15.17 15.60
N ARG A 345 -12.73 14.86 16.88
CA ARG A 345 -13.87 14.60 17.80
C ARG A 345 -14.82 15.80 17.86
N MET A 346 -14.30 17.01 17.93
CA MET A 346 -15.13 18.21 17.96
C MET A 346 -15.75 18.53 16.59
N ALA A 347 -14.93 18.57 15.54
CA ALA A 347 -15.37 18.95 14.21
C ALA A 347 -16.39 17.96 13.63
N VAL A 348 -16.17 16.65 13.81
CA VAL A 348 -17.08 15.63 13.28
C VAL A 348 -18.35 15.52 14.11
N LYS A 349 -18.30 15.80 15.41
CA LYS A 349 -19.51 15.89 16.25
C LYS A 349 -20.42 17.02 15.81
N GLU A 350 -19.86 18.21 15.54
CA GLU A 350 -20.62 19.33 14.96
C GLU A 350 -21.21 18.95 13.60
N LEU A 351 -20.39 18.41 12.70
CA LEU A 351 -20.82 17.98 11.37
C LEU A 351 -21.96 16.95 11.43
N GLU A 352 -21.81 15.90 12.26
CA GLU A 352 -22.80 14.85 12.42
C GLU A 352 -24.12 15.40 12.98
N THR A 353 -24.05 16.27 13.99
CA THR A 353 -25.24 16.89 14.59
C THR A 353 -26.01 17.73 13.57
N VAL A 354 -25.31 18.56 12.79
CA VAL A 354 -25.93 19.41 11.77
C VAL A 354 -26.55 18.58 10.64
N LEU A 355 -25.86 17.53 10.19
CA LEU A 355 -26.39 16.64 9.15
C LEU A 355 -27.55 15.76 9.64
N ALA A 356 -27.60 15.45 10.94
CA ALA A 356 -28.71 14.73 11.54
C ALA A 356 -29.97 15.59 11.67
N ASP A 357 -29.79 16.87 12.03
CA ASP A 357 -30.87 17.87 12.12
C ASP A 357 -31.42 18.24 10.73
N GLU A 358 -30.51 18.46 9.76
CA GLU A 358 -30.86 18.83 8.39
C GLU A 358 -30.28 17.84 7.35
N PRO A 359 -30.89 16.65 7.17
CA PRO A 359 -30.40 15.64 6.24
C PRO A 359 -30.34 16.08 4.78
N GLY A 360 -31.10 17.12 4.40
CA GLY A 360 -31.05 17.72 3.07
C GLY A 360 -29.66 18.23 2.68
N LEU A 361 -28.85 18.64 3.66
CA LEU A 361 -27.49 19.11 3.45
C LEU A 361 -26.55 18.01 2.95
N LEU A 362 -26.89 16.73 3.11
CA LEU A 362 -26.11 15.62 2.55
C LEU A 362 -26.03 15.65 1.02
N GLY A 363 -26.95 16.33 0.32
CA GLY A 363 -26.81 16.60 -1.12
C GLY A 363 -25.59 17.48 -1.42
N PRO A 364 -25.64 18.78 -1.09
CA PRO A 364 -24.55 19.72 -1.39
C PRO A 364 -23.27 19.48 -0.57
N LYS A 365 -23.33 18.81 0.59
CA LYS A 365 -22.20 18.63 1.52
C LYS A 365 -21.73 17.18 1.67
N ALA A 366 -22.12 16.28 0.77
CA ALA A 366 -21.65 14.88 0.77
C ALA A 366 -20.12 14.76 0.91
N LEU A 367 -19.38 15.68 0.26
CA LEU A 367 -17.92 15.74 0.32
C LEU A 367 -17.38 15.80 1.76
N PHE A 368 -17.99 16.62 2.63
CA PHE A 368 -17.53 16.78 4.01
C PHE A 368 -17.71 15.50 4.82
N ALA A 369 -18.79 14.74 4.56
CA ALA A 369 -18.99 13.43 5.17
C ALA A 369 -17.85 12.46 4.77
N PHE A 370 -17.49 12.38 3.48
CA PHE A 370 -16.41 11.50 3.03
C PHE A 370 -15.03 11.95 3.51
N MET A 371 -14.77 13.26 3.57
CA MET A 371 -13.54 13.81 4.17
C MET A 371 -13.43 13.43 5.65
N ALA A 372 -14.50 13.62 6.43
CA ALA A 372 -14.53 13.25 7.85
C ALA A 372 -14.25 11.76 8.06
N LEU A 373 -14.89 10.89 7.27
CA LEU A 373 -14.65 9.44 7.32
C LEU A 373 -13.20 9.09 6.99
N SER A 374 -12.61 9.71 5.96
CA SER A 374 -11.22 9.49 5.59
C SER A 374 -10.26 9.92 6.70
N PHE A 375 -10.46 11.11 7.26
CA PHE A 375 -9.58 11.66 8.30
C PHE A 375 -9.63 10.82 9.58
N ILE A 376 -10.82 10.41 10.02
CA ILE A 376 -10.95 9.52 11.18
C ILE A 376 -10.23 8.20 10.92
N ARG A 377 -10.48 7.57 9.76
CA ARG A 377 -9.85 6.29 9.42
C ARG A 377 -8.33 6.42 9.46
N ASP A 378 -7.78 7.46 8.83
CA ASP A 378 -6.33 7.68 8.77
C ASP A 378 -5.72 7.80 10.17
N GLU A 379 -6.32 8.59 11.06
CA GLU A 379 -5.84 8.78 12.44
C GLU A 379 -6.00 7.53 13.32
N VAL A 380 -7.09 6.78 13.16
CA VAL A 380 -7.30 5.50 13.88
C VAL A 380 -6.27 4.47 13.43
N THR A 381 -6.10 4.29 12.12
CA THR A 381 -5.12 3.33 11.58
C THR A 381 -3.69 3.72 11.95
N TRP A 382 -3.38 5.03 11.98
CA TRP A 382 -2.10 5.53 12.46
C TRP A 382 -1.86 5.18 13.93
N LEU A 383 -2.87 5.38 14.79
CA LEU A 383 -2.75 5.06 16.21
C LEU A 383 -2.50 3.57 16.41
N VAL A 384 -3.37 2.71 15.85
CA VAL A 384 -3.28 1.24 16.03
C VAL A 384 -1.91 0.71 15.62
N ARG A 385 -1.39 1.10 14.45
CA ARG A 385 -0.08 0.60 14.01
C ARG A 385 1.07 1.10 14.89
N HIS A 386 1.01 2.32 15.40
CA HIS A 386 2.08 2.88 16.23
C HIS A 386 2.02 2.37 17.66
N THR A 387 0.84 2.19 18.25
CA THR A 387 0.69 1.61 19.60
C THR A 387 1.30 0.20 19.68
N GLU A 388 1.08 -0.64 18.65
CA GLU A 388 1.62 -2.00 18.61
C GLU A 388 3.15 -2.06 18.38
N ASN A 389 3.72 -1.08 17.67
CA ASN A 389 5.11 -1.15 17.19
C ASN A 389 6.07 -0.17 17.90
N VAL A 390 5.57 0.85 18.60
CA VAL A 390 6.36 1.81 19.39
C VAL A 390 6.37 1.35 20.85
N THR A 391 7.25 0.40 21.15
CA THR A 391 7.36 -0.19 22.51
C THR A 391 8.25 0.61 23.46
N LYS A 392 9.06 1.53 22.93
CA LYS A 392 9.99 2.36 23.71
C LYS A 392 9.84 3.82 23.29
N THR A 393 9.17 4.61 24.12
CA THR A 393 9.02 6.06 23.94
C THR A 393 9.05 6.75 25.30
N LYS A 394 9.42 8.04 25.31
CA LYS A 394 9.35 8.89 26.51
C LYS A 394 7.93 9.41 26.76
N THR A 395 7.06 9.38 25.75
CA THR A 395 5.67 9.87 25.80
C THR A 395 4.69 8.75 25.42
N PRO A 396 4.59 7.66 26.20
CA PRO A 396 3.66 6.56 25.89
C PRO A 396 2.19 7.02 25.83
N GLU A 397 1.84 8.07 26.56
CA GLU A 397 0.52 8.70 26.57
C GLU A 397 0.08 9.24 25.21
N ASP A 398 1.01 9.67 24.34
CA ASP A 398 0.68 10.17 23.00
C ASP A 398 0.16 9.06 22.06
N TYR A 399 0.52 7.81 22.37
CA TYR A 399 0.16 6.60 21.62
C TYR A 399 -1.00 5.84 22.26
N ALA A 400 -1.68 6.47 23.22
CA ALA A 400 -2.92 5.99 23.81
C ALA A 400 -4.03 7.02 23.60
N ASP A 401 -5.27 6.57 23.45
CA ASP A 401 -6.44 7.45 23.36
C ASP A 401 -7.63 6.81 24.07
N SER A 402 -7.90 7.28 25.30
CA SER A 402 -9.03 6.80 26.10
C SER A 402 -10.39 7.18 25.50
N SER A 403 -10.43 8.11 24.55
CA SER A 403 -11.63 8.59 23.87
C SER A 403 -11.73 8.09 22.43
N ILE A 404 -10.94 7.07 22.05
CA ILE A 404 -10.97 6.52 20.68
C ILE A 404 -12.36 5.98 20.30
N ALA A 405 -13.11 5.47 21.28
CA ALA A 405 -14.48 5.00 21.09
C ALA A 405 -15.44 6.11 20.66
N GLU A 406 -15.26 7.35 21.15
CA GLU A 406 -16.04 8.51 20.71
C GLU A 406 -15.81 8.78 19.22
N LEU A 407 -14.54 8.74 18.78
CA LEU A 407 -14.19 8.97 17.38
C LEU A 407 -14.76 7.88 16.46
N LEU A 408 -14.71 6.62 16.89
CA LEU A 408 -15.33 5.49 16.17
C LEU A 408 -16.86 5.59 16.13
N PHE A 409 -17.48 6.04 17.22
CA PHE A 409 -18.92 6.29 17.28
C PHE A 409 -19.33 7.38 16.29
N LEU A 410 -18.61 8.50 16.24
CA LEU A 410 -18.84 9.58 15.27
C LEU A 410 -18.67 9.10 13.82
N LEU A 411 -17.66 8.27 13.54
CA LEU A 411 -17.48 7.64 12.23
C LEU A 411 -18.69 6.80 11.84
N GLU A 412 -19.24 5.98 12.75
CA GLU A 412 -20.44 5.19 12.44
C GLU A 412 -21.70 6.05 12.37
N GLY A 413 -21.78 7.16 13.12
CA GLY A 413 -22.83 8.17 13.00
C GLY A 413 -22.93 8.75 11.59
N ILE A 414 -21.80 9.25 11.06
CA ILE A 414 -21.73 9.76 9.68
C ILE A 414 -22.08 8.66 8.66
N ARG A 415 -21.58 7.42 8.83
CA ARG A 415 -21.93 6.29 7.94
C ARG A 415 -23.41 5.97 7.96
N SER A 416 -24.02 6.00 9.15
CA SER A 416 -25.45 5.77 9.34
C SER A 416 -26.28 6.84 8.62
N LEU A 417 -25.92 8.12 8.76
CA LEU A 417 -26.57 9.23 8.06
C LEU A 417 -26.50 9.07 6.54
N VAL A 418 -25.30 8.80 5.99
CA VAL A 418 -25.10 8.58 4.55
C VAL A 418 -25.95 7.42 4.03
N ARG A 419 -25.97 6.29 4.74
CA ARG A 419 -26.79 5.12 4.34
C ARG A 419 -28.28 5.40 4.43
N ARG A 420 -28.73 6.02 5.53
CA ARG A 420 -30.15 6.30 5.78
C ARG A 420 -30.71 7.28 4.75
N HIS A 421 -29.92 8.29 4.37
CA HIS A 421 -30.34 9.37 3.48
C HIS A 421 -29.72 9.25 2.07
N ILE A 422 -29.32 8.05 1.64
CA ILE A 422 -28.70 7.82 0.32
C ILE A 422 -29.54 8.36 -0.84
N LYS A 423 -30.87 8.31 -0.72
CA LYS A 423 -31.80 8.85 -1.73
C LYS A 423 -31.68 10.37 -1.90
N VAL A 424 -31.41 11.11 -0.81
CA VAL A 424 -31.19 12.56 -0.86
C VAL A 424 -29.92 12.87 -1.67
N ILE A 425 -28.83 12.16 -1.38
CA ILE A 425 -27.56 12.26 -2.10
C ILE A 425 -27.76 11.95 -3.58
N GLN A 426 -28.41 10.82 -3.88
CA GLN A 426 -28.69 10.39 -5.26
C GLN A 426 -29.53 11.42 -6.02
N GLN A 427 -30.63 11.88 -5.43
CA GLN A 427 -31.51 12.85 -6.08
C GLN A 427 -30.79 14.16 -6.39
N TYR A 428 -29.99 14.68 -5.45
CA TYR A 428 -29.20 15.88 -5.65
C TYR A 428 -28.19 15.71 -6.79
N HIS A 429 -27.37 14.66 -6.75
CA HIS A 429 -26.32 14.45 -7.75
C HIS A 429 -26.84 14.05 -9.13
N LEU A 430 -27.98 13.33 -9.23
CA LEU A 430 -28.63 13.07 -10.53
C LEU A 430 -29.09 14.37 -11.19
N GLN A 431 -29.63 15.31 -10.42
CA GLN A 431 -30.00 16.63 -10.95
C GLN A 431 -28.75 17.43 -11.33
N TYR A 432 -27.70 17.39 -10.50
CA TYR A 432 -26.43 18.06 -10.77
C TYR A 432 -25.80 17.57 -12.09
N LEU A 433 -25.74 16.25 -12.27
CA LEU A 433 -25.22 15.62 -13.50
C LEU A 433 -26.02 16.04 -14.74
N ALA A 434 -27.36 15.94 -14.65
CA ALA A 434 -28.22 16.18 -15.80
C ALA A 434 -28.36 17.67 -16.19
N ARG A 435 -28.25 18.58 -15.22
CA ARG A 435 -28.58 20.00 -15.41
C ARG A 435 -27.38 20.96 -15.36
N PHE A 436 -26.25 20.52 -14.83
CA PHE A 436 -25.03 21.34 -14.76
C PHE A 436 -23.87 20.64 -15.47
N ASP A 437 -23.45 19.46 -15.00
CA ASP A 437 -22.24 18.80 -15.51
C ASP A 437 -22.35 18.46 -17.00
N ALA A 438 -23.49 17.92 -17.44
CA ALA A 438 -23.72 17.58 -18.85
C ALA A 438 -23.62 18.80 -19.79
N LEU A 439 -24.07 19.97 -19.33
CA LEU A 439 -24.02 21.19 -20.13
C LEU A 439 -22.59 21.72 -20.23
N VAL A 440 -21.91 21.87 -19.08
CA VAL A 440 -20.53 22.35 -19.03
C VAL A 440 -19.59 21.42 -19.80
N LEU A 441 -19.77 20.09 -19.66
CA LEU A 441 -18.98 19.11 -20.38
C LEU A 441 -19.24 19.18 -21.90
N SER A 442 -20.50 19.35 -22.32
CA SER A 442 -20.84 19.52 -23.74
C SER A 442 -20.15 20.75 -24.32
N ASP A 443 -20.17 21.88 -23.61
CA ASP A 443 -19.51 23.11 -24.05
C ASP A 443 -18.00 22.88 -24.19
N ILE A 444 -17.35 22.28 -23.19
CA ILE A 444 -15.91 21.97 -23.24
C ILE A 444 -15.58 21.07 -24.44
N ILE A 445 -16.37 20.03 -24.70
CA ILE A 445 -16.14 19.11 -25.82
C ILE A 445 -16.24 19.85 -27.16
N GLN A 446 -17.18 20.78 -27.32
CA GLN A 446 -17.31 21.57 -28.54
C GLN A 446 -16.11 22.49 -28.81
N PHE A 447 -15.36 22.87 -27.76
CA PHE A 447 -14.14 23.68 -27.87
C PHE A 447 -12.87 22.86 -28.13
N LEU A 448 -12.94 21.53 -28.14
CA LEU A 448 -11.80 20.67 -28.49
C LEU A 448 -11.70 20.56 -30.03
N SER A 449 -10.69 21.20 -30.60
CA SER A 449 -10.40 21.22 -32.06
C SER A 449 -9.74 19.95 -32.57
#